data_AF-A0A4U2GFR2-F1
#
_entry.id   AF-A0A4U2GFR2-F1
#
_cell.length_a   1.000
_cell.length_b   1.000
_cell.length_c   1.000
_cell.angle_alpha   90.00
_cell.angle_beta   90.00
_cell.angle_gamma   90.00
#
_symmetry.space_group_name_H-M   'P 1'
#
loop_
_entity.id
_entity.type
_entity.pdbx_description
1 polymer ?
#
loop_
_entity_poly.entity_id
_entity_poly.type
_entity_poly.pdbx_seq_one_letter_code
_entity_poly.pdbx_strand_id
1 'polypeptide(L)'
;MNVVRMGIEANTHKNKGKYKAIVKFTIRALFYYSATRKMSNNFNSEERKLLFIKQPNFLSKFVTPYLCTGFSNKEKIDILSKHYDWFENTFATEARHQIYNERLNLLKLEIDDNVYLVNLSFERNARKEGELTISLTNSQLEKMYTISFTVFDNNIYIGGIQGGANDNGFSRTFTKAFYGLRPKSFMVETLRLLAINLGIDNIYAVKELHISEH
;
A
#
# COMPACT_ATOMS: atom_id res chain seq x y z
N MET A 1 -4.88 -27.24 7.94
CA MET A 1 -5.09 -26.09 7.02
C MET A 1 -5.92 -26.55 5.83
N ASN A 2 -7.16 -26.08 5.68
CA ASN A 2 -7.99 -26.41 4.52
C ASN A 2 -7.80 -25.33 3.44
N VAL A 3 -6.93 -25.59 2.48
CA VAL A 3 -6.53 -24.66 1.41
C VAL A 3 -7.72 -24.24 0.54
N VAL A 4 -8.67 -25.15 0.31
CA VAL A 4 -9.88 -24.87 -0.47
C VAL A 4 -10.77 -23.87 0.27
N ARG A 5 -10.97 -24.09 1.59
CA ARG A 5 -11.74 -23.16 2.44
C ARG A 5 -11.10 -21.77 2.46
N MET A 6 -9.78 -21.69 2.60
CA MET A 6 -9.06 -20.41 2.49
C MET A 6 -9.23 -19.75 1.13
N GLY A 7 -9.25 -20.53 0.04
CA GLY A 7 -9.50 -20.00 -1.30
C GLY A 7 -10.91 -19.41 -1.45
N ILE A 8 -11.89 -20.06 -0.83
CA ILE A 8 -13.28 -19.57 -0.76
C ILE A 8 -13.34 -18.27 0.06
N GLU A 9 -12.79 -18.27 1.28
CA GLU A 9 -12.77 -17.12 2.20
C GLU A 9 -12.01 -15.93 1.60
N ALA A 10 -10.90 -16.15 0.90
CA ALA A 10 -10.16 -15.09 0.24
C ALA A 10 -10.92 -14.48 -0.96
N ASN A 11 -11.88 -15.21 -1.55
CA ASN A 11 -12.59 -14.79 -2.76
C ASN A 11 -14.12 -14.65 -2.56
N THR A 12 -14.60 -14.60 -1.31
CA THR A 12 -16.03 -14.47 -0.98
C THR A 12 -16.65 -13.23 -1.63
N HIS A 13 -15.92 -12.12 -1.62
CA HIS A 13 -16.38 -10.80 -2.10
C HIS A 13 -16.27 -10.60 -3.63
N LYS A 14 -15.93 -11.65 -4.41
CA LYS A 14 -15.69 -11.51 -5.85
C LYS A 14 -16.93 -11.85 -6.69
N ASN A 15 -17.47 -10.86 -7.40
CA ASN A 15 -18.71 -11.01 -8.20
C ASN A 15 -18.52 -11.66 -9.58
N LYS A 16 -17.34 -11.58 -10.20
CA LYS A 16 -17.03 -12.21 -11.52
C LYS A 16 -15.73 -13.01 -11.48
N GLY A 17 -15.73 -14.18 -12.11
CA GLY A 17 -14.54 -15.05 -12.20
C GLY A 17 -14.08 -15.62 -10.85
N LYS A 18 -15.00 -15.79 -9.90
CA LYS A 18 -14.76 -16.32 -8.55
C LYS A 18 -14.14 -17.72 -8.59
N TYR A 19 -14.75 -18.65 -9.32
CA TYR A 19 -14.26 -20.03 -9.45
C TYR A 19 -12.83 -20.09 -10.01
N LYS A 20 -12.54 -19.36 -11.08
CA LYS A 20 -11.19 -19.27 -11.65
C LYS A 20 -10.17 -18.73 -10.63
N ALA A 21 -10.57 -17.79 -9.78
CA ALA A 21 -9.71 -17.23 -8.74
C ALA A 21 -9.47 -18.22 -7.60
N ILE A 22 -10.52 -18.92 -7.14
CA ILE A 22 -10.44 -19.98 -6.13
C ILE A 22 -9.50 -21.09 -6.64
N VAL A 23 -9.72 -21.61 -7.84
CA VAL A 23 -8.87 -22.67 -8.43
C VAL A 23 -7.42 -22.20 -8.53
N LYS A 24 -7.18 -20.99 -9.04
CA LYS A 24 -5.82 -20.43 -9.14
C LYS A 24 -5.16 -20.27 -7.77
N PHE A 25 -5.89 -19.82 -6.76
CA PHE A 25 -5.40 -19.71 -5.39
C PHE A 25 -5.08 -21.10 -4.82
N THR A 26 -6.00 -22.06 -4.92
CA THR A 26 -5.83 -23.42 -4.39
C THR A 26 -4.60 -24.09 -4.99
N ILE A 27 -4.44 -24.02 -6.33
CA ILE A 27 -3.27 -24.56 -7.01
C ILE A 27 -1.98 -23.93 -6.46
N ARG A 28 -1.90 -22.59 -6.38
CA ARG A 28 -0.73 -21.89 -5.84
C ARG A 28 -0.45 -22.26 -4.39
N ALA A 29 -1.49 -22.36 -3.58
CA ALA A 29 -1.37 -22.68 -2.17
C ALA A 29 -0.92 -24.14 -1.94
N LEU A 30 -1.22 -25.06 -2.85
CA LEU A 30 -0.65 -26.40 -2.84
C LEU A 30 0.83 -26.40 -3.27
N PHE A 31 1.16 -25.72 -4.38
CA PHE A 31 2.56 -25.60 -4.85
C PHE A 31 3.47 -24.91 -3.84
N TYR A 32 2.97 -23.91 -3.13
CA TYR A 32 3.70 -23.13 -2.13
C TYR A 32 3.17 -23.38 -0.71
N TYR A 33 2.94 -24.65 -0.36
CA TYR A 33 2.25 -25.03 0.88
C TYR A 33 2.86 -24.42 2.15
N SER A 34 4.18 -24.55 2.33
CA SER A 34 4.87 -24.02 3.52
C SER A 34 4.76 -22.50 3.62
N ALA A 35 4.98 -21.81 2.51
CA ALA A 35 4.89 -20.35 2.41
C ALA A 35 3.45 -19.85 2.63
N THR A 36 2.46 -20.53 2.04
CA THR A 36 1.03 -20.21 2.23
C THR A 36 0.62 -20.44 3.69
N ARG A 37 1.11 -21.50 4.33
CA ARG A 37 0.86 -21.74 5.76
C ARG A 37 1.45 -20.63 6.63
N LYS A 38 2.69 -20.22 6.36
CA LYS A 38 3.33 -19.09 7.07
C LYS A 38 2.52 -17.80 6.88
N MET A 39 2.15 -17.48 5.65
CA MET A 39 1.31 -16.32 5.33
C MET A 39 -0.05 -16.39 6.04
N SER A 40 -0.72 -17.54 6.02
CA SER A 40 -2.01 -17.73 6.71
C SER A 40 -1.89 -17.49 8.21
N ASN A 41 -0.88 -18.10 8.85
CA ASN A 41 -0.67 -17.95 10.29
C ASN A 41 -0.38 -16.50 10.67
N ASN A 42 0.41 -15.79 9.88
CA ASN A 42 0.76 -14.39 10.14
C ASN A 42 -0.41 -13.42 9.92
N PHE A 43 -1.42 -13.81 9.15
CA PHE A 43 -2.58 -12.97 8.79
C PHE A 43 -3.91 -13.56 9.27
N ASN A 44 -3.91 -14.27 10.40
CA ASN A 44 -5.10 -14.92 10.95
C ASN A 44 -5.89 -14.07 11.97
N SER A 45 -5.39 -12.89 12.36
CA SER A 45 -6.14 -11.98 13.24
C SER A 45 -7.37 -11.41 12.52
N GLU A 46 -8.43 -11.10 13.29
CA GLU A 46 -9.67 -10.54 12.72
C GLU A 46 -9.42 -9.24 11.95
N GLU A 47 -8.51 -8.40 12.46
CA GLU A 47 -8.15 -7.15 11.79
C GLU A 47 -7.39 -7.40 10.47
N ARG A 48 -6.40 -8.29 10.44
CA ARG A 48 -5.66 -8.61 9.21
C ARG A 48 -6.53 -9.26 8.14
N LYS A 49 -7.61 -9.95 8.52
CA LYS A 49 -8.58 -10.48 7.56
C LYS A 49 -9.31 -9.38 6.78
N LEU A 50 -9.40 -8.15 7.29
CA LEU A 50 -9.96 -7.00 6.56
C LEU A 50 -9.18 -6.71 5.26
N LEU A 51 -7.88 -7.01 5.22
CA LEU A 51 -7.05 -6.87 4.03
C LEU A 51 -7.57 -7.70 2.85
N PHE A 52 -8.21 -8.83 3.13
CA PHE A 52 -8.71 -9.75 2.10
C PHE A 52 -9.96 -9.19 1.40
N ILE A 53 -10.70 -8.30 2.06
CA ILE A 53 -11.87 -7.62 1.49
C ILE A 53 -11.43 -6.71 0.33
N LYS A 54 -10.40 -5.89 0.57
CA LYS A 54 -9.85 -4.94 -0.42
C LYS A 54 -8.92 -5.61 -1.41
N GLN A 55 -8.13 -6.61 -0.97
CA GLN A 55 -7.21 -7.38 -1.80
C GLN A 55 -7.48 -8.90 -1.66
N PRO A 56 -8.46 -9.46 -2.39
CA PRO A 56 -8.80 -10.90 -2.35
C PRO A 56 -7.65 -11.88 -2.61
N ASN A 57 -6.59 -11.43 -3.29
CA ASN A 57 -5.43 -12.27 -3.59
C ASN A 57 -4.28 -12.10 -2.60
N PHE A 58 -4.47 -11.38 -1.49
CA PHE A 58 -3.42 -11.01 -0.54
C PHE A 58 -2.69 -12.24 0.02
N LEU A 59 -3.41 -13.31 0.37
CA LEU A 59 -2.80 -14.57 0.83
C LEU A 59 -1.87 -15.24 -0.18
N SER A 60 -1.95 -14.85 -1.47
CA SER A 60 -1.05 -15.30 -2.53
C SER A 60 -0.15 -14.18 -3.07
N LYS A 61 -0.07 -13.05 -2.37
CA LYS A 61 0.69 -11.86 -2.80
C LYS A 61 2.18 -12.16 -2.97
N PHE A 62 2.74 -12.99 -2.10
CA PHE A 62 4.14 -13.39 -2.14
C PHE A 62 4.56 -14.07 -3.46
N VAL A 63 3.64 -14.73 -4.18
CA VAL A 63 3.95 -15.36 -5.49
C VAL A 63 3.90 -14.39 -6.67
N THR A 64 3.71 -13.09 -6.41
CA THR A 64 3.67 -12.05 -7.44
C THR A 64 4.81 -11.04 -7.24
N PRO A 65 5.15 -10.22 -8.25
CA PRO A 65 6.09 -9.11 -8.07
C PRO A 65 5.59 -8.15 -6.99
N TYR A 66 6.49 -7.73 -6.09
CA TYR A 66 6.19 -6.87 -4.94
C TYR A 66 7.44 -6.11 -4.52
N LEU A 67 7.35 -4.77 -4.50
CA LEU A 67 8.45 -3.80 -4.32
C LEU A 67 9.52 -3.93 -5.40
N CYS A 68 10.31 -5.01 -5.39
CA CYS A 68 11.27 -5.35 -6.44
C CYS A 68 11.09 -6.79 -6.90
N THR A 69 11.75 -7.14 -8.00
CA THR A 69 11.73 -8.52 -8.52
C THR A 69 12.70 -9.44 -7.78
N GLY A 70 13.67 -8.88 -7.03
CA GLY A 70 14.74 -9.63 -6.35
C GLY A 70 14.32 -10.37 -5.07
N PHE A 71 13.19 -10.02 -4.44
CA PHE A 71 12.78 -10.70 -3.21
C PHE A 71 12.23 -12.12 -3.47
N SER A 72 12.75 -13.07 -2.71
CA SER A 72 12.21 -14.42 -2.59
C SER A 72 10.82 -14.41 -1.95
N ASN A 73 10.08 -15.51 -2.12
CA ASN A 73 8.78 -15.69 -1.48
C ASN A 73 8.86 -15.59 0.05
N LYS A 74 9.97 -16.04 0.64
CA LYS A 74 10.19 -16.01 2.11
C LYS A 74 10.38 -14.58 2.59
N GLU A 75 11.19 -13.79 1.88
CA GLU A 75 11.43 -12.37 2.19
C GLU A 75 10.16 -11.55 2.05
N LYS A 76 9.37 -11.78 0.98
CA LYS A 76 8.07 -11.09 0.82
C LYS A 76 7.13 -11.35 1.99
N ILE A 77 7.04 -12.59 2.48
CA ILE A 77 6.21 -12.91 3.64
C ILE A 77 6.75 -12.20 4.88
N ASP A 78 8.08 -12.17 5.06
CA ASP A 78 8.73 -11.51 6.18
C ASP A 78 8.47 -10.00 6.19
N ILE A 79 8.70 -9.33 5.06
CA ILE A 79 8.43 -7.90 4.84
C ILE A 79 6.97 -7.57 5.14
N LEU A 80 6.03 -8.33 4.59
CA LEU A 80 4.61 -8.12 4.84
C LEU A 80 4.31 -8.28 6.34
N SER A 81 4.83 -9.32 6.98
CA SER A 81 4.57 -9.54 8.42
C SER A 81 5.10 -8.39 9.27
N LYS A 82 6.36 -7.99 9.06
CA LYS A 82 6.98 -6.85 9.74
C LYS A 82 6.22 -5.55 9.51
N HIS A 83 5.74 -5.32 8.29
CA HIS A 83 4.94 -4.14 7.98
C HIS A 83 3.66 -4.07 8.78
N TYR A 84 2.89 -5.16 8.82
CA TYR A 84 1.63 -5.16 9.55
C TYR A 84 1.82 -5.21 11.07
N ASP A 85 2.90 -5.82 11.56
CA ASP A 85 3.29 -5.72 12.97
C ASP A 85 3.60 -4.25 13.33
N TRP A 86 4.39 -3.55 12.51
CA TRP A 86 4.66 -2.12 12.69
C TRP A 86 3.38 -1.28 12.62
N PHE A 87 2.51 -1.52 11.63
CA PHE A 87 1.28 -0.76 11.42
C PHE A 87 0.33 -0.89 12.63
N GLU A 88 0.18 -2.11 13.16
CA GLU A 88 -0.63 -2.39 14.34
C GLU A 88 -0.03 -1.82 15.63
N ASN A 89 1.29 -1.70 15.72
CA ASN A 89 1.94 -1.07 16.87
C ASN A 89 1.95 0.46 16.79
N THR A 90 1.82 1.03 15.59
CA THR A 90 1.99 2.47 15.35
C THR A 90 0.68 3.24 15.36
N PHE A 91 -0.39 2.68 14.78
CA PHE A 91 -1.67 3.37 14.61
C PHE A 91 -2.70 2.80 15.57
N ALA A 92 -3.52 3.67 16.19
CA ALA A 92 -4.69 3.25 16.95
C ALA A 92 -5.70 2.49 16.06
N THR A 93 -6.45 1.55 16.64
CA THR A 93 -7.41 0.67 15.92
C THR A 93 -8.37 1.46 15.03
N GLU A 94 -8.88 2.59 15.49
CA GLU A 94 -9.80 3.45 14.74
C GLU A 94 -9.14 4.00 13.47
N ALA A 95 -7.89 4.49 13.60
CA ALA A 95 -7.12 4.99 12.47
C ALA A 95 -6.81 3.86 11.47
N ARG A 96 -6.46 2.66 11.97
CA ARG A 96 -6.22 1.48 11.12
C ARG A 96 -7.45 1.09 10.32
N HIS A 97 -8.62 1.04 10.97
CA HIS A 97 -9.89 0.77 10.31
C HIS A 97 -10.21 1.83 9.25
N GLN A 98 -9.97 3.11 9.54
CA GLN A 98 -10.18 4.20 8.59
C GLN A 98 -9.24 4.08 7.38
N ILE A 99 -7.96 3.77 7.59
CA ILE A 99 -6.97 3.57 6.52
C ILE A 99 -7.32 2.37 5.63
N TYR A 100 -7.79 1.25 6.21
CA TYR A 100 -8.15 0.05 5.45
C TYR A 100 -9.45 0.23 4.65
N ASN A 101 -10.47 0.80 5.27
CA ASN A 101 -11.80 0.89 4.65
C ASN A 101 -11.94 2.10 3.73
N GLU A 102 -11.28 3.21 4.05
CA GLU A 102 -11.41 4.47 3.33
C GLU A 102 -10.04 5.15 3.18
N ARG A 103 -9.81 6.19 3.97
CA ARG A 103 -8.60 7.01 4.01
C ARG A 103 -8.57 7.82 5.31
N LEU A 104 -7.39 8.04 5.86
CA LEU A 104 -7.13 9.00 6.93
C LEU A 104 -6.69 10.32 6.31
N ASN A 105 -7.43 11.41 6.53
CA ASN A 105 -7.02 12.74 6.07
C ASN A 105 -5.90 13.27 6.98
N LEU A 106 -4.76 13.60 6.39
CA LEU A 106 -3.58 14.11 7.09
C LEU A 106 -3.50 15.63 7.03
N LEU A 107 -3.90 16.22 5.90
CA LEU A 107 -3.78 17.65 5.65
C LEU A 107 -4.85 18.10 4.65
N LYS A 108 -5.35 19.32 4.86
CA LYS A 108 -6.13 20.08 3.90
C LYS A 108 -5.29 21.26 3.40
N LEU A 109 -5.25 21.43 2.09
CA LEU A 109 -4.55 22.50 1.40
C LEU A 109 -5.56 23.36 0.64
N GLU A 110 -5.36 24.67 0.65
CA GLU A 110 -6.15 25.62 -0.13
C GLU A 110 -5.20 26.29 -1.12
N ILE A 111 -5.47 26.13 -2.41
CA ILE A 111 -4.68 26.67 -3.50
C ILE A 111 -5.63 27.41 -4.43
N ASP A 112 -5.47 28.73 -4.51
CA ASP A 112 -6.45 29.62 -5.11
C ASP A 112 -7.86 29.33 -4.52
N ASP A 113 -8.88 29.13 -5.35
CA ASP A 113 -10.25 28.79 -4.90
C ASP A 113 -10.50 27.27 -4.77
N ASN A 114 -9.44 26.44 -4.84
CA ASN A 114 -9.56 24.98 -4.83
C ASN A 114 -9.04 24.36 -3.52
N VAL A 115 -9.74 23.32 -3.07
CA VAL A 115 -9.34 22.51 -1.92
C VAL A 115 -8.68 21.22 -2.39
N TYR A 116 -7.52 20.92 -1.81
CA TYR A 116 -6.81 19.66 -1.97
C TYR A 116 -6.62 18.97 -0.62
N LEU A 117 -6.53 17.64 -0.65
CA LEU A 117 -6.43 16.79 0.52
C LEU A 117 -5.23 15.86 0.40
N VAL A 118 -4.44 15.77 1.46
CA VAL A 118 -3.43 14.73 1.63
C VAL A 118 -4.04 13.62 2.49
N ASN A 119 -4.07 12.40 1.96
CA ASN A 119 -4.69 11.26 2.64
C ASN A 119 -3.76 10.06 2.70
N LEU A 120 -3.82 9.30 3.79
CA LEU A 120 -3.19 8.00 3.96
C LEU A 120 -4.23 6.89 3.80
N SER A 121 -3.99 5.92 2.91
CA SER A 121 -4.95 4.83 2.65
C SER A 121 -4.26 3.51 2.27
N PHE A 122 -5.02 2.42 2.38
CA PHE A 122 -4.68 1.12 1.81
C PHE A 122 -5.29 0.97 0.40
N GLU A 123 -4.45 1.01 -0.63
CA GLU A 123 -4.91 1.08 -2.02
C GLU A 123 -4.81 -0.26 -2.75
N ARG A 124 -5.92 -0.68 -3.37
CA ARG A 124 -5.98 -1.93 -4.14
C ARG A 124 -5.07 -1.91 -5.38
N ASN A 125 -4.93 -0.75 -6.02
CA ASN A 125 -4.17 -0.60 -7.27
C ASN A 125 -2.66 -0.54 -7.01
N ALA A 126 -2.24 -0.11 -5.82
CA ALA A 126 -0.84 -0.04 -5.40
C ALA A 126 -0.28 -1.40 -4.92
N ARG A 127 -1.02 -2.50 -5.07
CA ARG A 127 -0.68 -3.81 -4.47
C ARG A 127 0.73 -4.35 -4.76
N LYS A 128 1.39 -3.89 -5.83
CA LYS A 128 2.78 -4.29 -6.15
C LYS A 128 3.82 -3.28 -5.66
N GLU A 129 3.39 -2.06 -5.38
CA GLU A 129 4.23 -0.88 -5.12
C GLU A 129 4.29 -0.55 -3.63
N GLY A 130 3.35 -1.05 -2.82
CA GLY A 130 3.39 -0.87 -1.38
C GLY A 130 2.16 -1.42 -0.66
N GLU A 131 2.16 -1.22 0.66
CA GLU A 131 1.03 -1.51 1.53
C GLU A 131 0.28 -0.23 1.92
N LEU A 132 0.99 0.88 2.14
CA LEU A 132 0.37 2.18 2.39
C LEU A 132 0.57 3.13 1.21
N THR A 133 -0.37 4.05 1.04
CA THR A 133 -0.31 5.09 0.01
C THR A 133 -0.65 6.44 0.61
N ILE A 134 0.23 7.43 0.42
CA ILE A 134 -0.16 8.84 0.57
C ILE A 134 -0.66 9.33 -0.79
N SER A 135 -1.81 9.97 -0.80
CA SER A 135 -2.43 10.53 -1.99
C SER A 135 -2.72 12.02 -1.81
N LEU A 136 -2.39 12.81 -2.83
CA LEU A 136 -2.85 14.18 -2.98
C LEU A 136 -4.06 14.17 -3.91
N THR A 137 -5.21 14.62 -3.43
CA THR A 137 -6.47 14.61 -4.17
C THR A 137 -7.11 15.98 -4.21
N ASN A 138 -8.00 16.23 -5.18
CA ASN A 138 -8.93 17.37 -5.09
C ASN A 138 -10.09 17.06 -4.12
N SER A 139 -11.05 18.00 -4.03
CA SER A 139 -12.26 17.86 -3.20
C SER A 139 -13.19 16.73 -3.66
N GLN A 140 -13.14 16.35 -4.94
CA GLN A 140 -13.84 15.18 -5.49
C GLN A 140 -13.08 13.86 -5.30
N LEU A 141 -11.94 13.88 -4.59
CA LEU A 141 -11.08 12.73 -4.31
C LEU A 141 -10.42 12.12 -5.55
N GLU A 142 -10.33 12.87 -6.64
CA GLU A 142 -9.55 12.50 -7.81
C GLU A 142 -8.06 12.64 -7.47
N LYS A 143 -7.28 11.60 -7.79
CA LYS A 143 -5.87 11.51 -7.43
C LYS A 143 -5.02 12.37 -8.37
N MET A 144 -4.40 13.40 -7.81
CA MET A 144 -3.43 14.24 -8.49
C MET A 144 -2.05 13.61 -8.44
N TYR A 145 -1.65 13.07 -7.28
CA TYR A 145 -0.39 12.33 -7.11
C TYR A 145 -0.55 11.25 -6.03
N THR A 146 0.21 10.16 -6.15
CA THR A 146 0.30 9.10 -5.14
C THR A 146 1.74 8.67 -4.92
N ILE A 147 2.06 8.31 -3.66
CA ILE A 147 3.31 7.65 -3.28
C ILE A 147 2.96 6.41 -2.47
N SER A 148 3.37 5.25 -2.99
CA SER A 148 3.12 3.93 -2.41
C SER A 148 4.39 3.43 -1.73
N PHE A 149 4.26 2.95 -0.49
CA PHE A 149 5.40 2.52 0.31
C PHE A 149 5.07 1.36 1.23
N THR A 150 6.13 0.72 1.71
CA THR A 150 6.07 -0.32 2.75
C THR A 150 7.08 0.02 3.82
N VAL A 151 6.71 -0.17 5.08
CA VAL A 151 7.62 -0.01 6.22
C VAL A 151 8.04 -1.37 6.73
N PHE A 152 9.34 -1.61 6.87
CA PHE A 152 9.89 -2.77 7.57
C PHE A 152 11.31 -2.45 8.05
N ASP A 153 11.74 -3.11 9.13
CA ASP A 153 13.04 -2.90 9.75
C ASP A 153 13.35 -1.41 10.02
N ASN A 154 12.34 -0.69 10.55
CA ASN A 154 12.35 0.76 10.82
C ASN A 154 12.71 1.66 9.62
N ASN A 155 12.42 1.21 8.41
CA ASN A 155 12.72 1.91 7.17
C ASN A 155 11.50 1.94 6.24
N ILE A 156 11.34 3.03 5.50
CA ILE A 156 10.36 3.16 4.42
C ILE A 156 10.98 2.74 3.10
N TYR A 157 10.27 1.93 2.32
CA TYR A 157 10.61 1.56 0.96
C TYR A 157 9.52 2.02 0.00
N ILE A 158 9.85 2.99 -0.85
CA ILE A 158 8.96 3.55 -1.87
C ILE A 158 8.98 2.62 -3.09
N GLY A 159 7.86 1.97 -3.38
CA GLY A 159 7.74 1.13 -4.59
C GLY A 159 7.07 1.83 -5.76
N GLY A 160 6.54 3.05 -5.59
CA GLY A 160 5.99 3.82 -6.70
C GLY A 160 5.61 5.25 -6.34
N ILE A 161 5.89 6.19 -7.26
CA ILE A 161 5.36 7.55 -7.24
C ILE A 161 4.72 7.82 -8.59
N GLN A 162 3.43 8.15 -8.60
CA GLN A 162 2.64 8.31 -9.81
C GLN A 162 1.90 9.65 -9.78
N GLY A 163 1.90 10.35 -10.92
CA GLY A 163 0.98 11.46 -11.16
C GLY A 163 -0.38 10.93 -11.61
N GLY A 164 -1.42 11.72 -11.40
CA GLY A 164 -2.76 11.46 -11.91
C GLY A 164 -2.75 11.33 -13.43
N ALA A 165 -3.73 10.61 -13.97
CA ALA A 165 -3.81 10.33 -15.40
C ALA A 165 -3.96 11.61 -16.25
N ASN A 166 -4.50 12.68 -15.66
CA ASN A 166 -4.66 13.96 -16.30
C ASN A 166 -4.24 15.09 -15.36
N ASP A 167 -3.14 15.77 -15.70
CA ASP A 167 -2.63 16.88 -14.90
C ASP A 167 -3.51 18.13 -15.04
N ASN A 168 -4.15 18.37 -16.20
CA ASN A 168 -5.00 19.55 -16.46
C ASN A 168 -4.40 20.90 -15.99
N GLY A 169 -3.07 21.04 -15.97
CA GLY A 169 -2.38 22.24 -15.47
C GLY A 169 -2.19 22.31 -13.96
N PHE A 170 -2.68 21.32 -13.20
CA PHE A 170 -2.50 21.20 -11.75
C PHE A 170 -1.03 21.35 -11.34
N SER A 171 -0.11 20.64 -11.99
CA SER A 171 1.31 20.69 -11.61
C SER A 171 1.87 22.10 -11.71
N ARG A 172 1.43 22.90 -12.69
CA ARG A 172 1.86 24.30 -12.83
C ARG A 172 1.27 25.18 -11.73
N THR A 173 -0.04 25.08 -11.49
CA THR A 173 -0.73 25.86 -10.45
C THR A 173 -0.16 25.54 -9.07
N PHE A 174 -0.02 24.25 -8.74
CA PHE A 174 0.58 23.79 -7.50
C PHE A 174 2.00 24.32 -7.32
N THR A 175 2.84 24.18 -8.36
CA THR A 175 4.24 24.65 -8.29
C THR A 175 4.30 26.16 -8.04
N LYS A 176 3.41 26.95 -8.64
CA LYS A 176 3.32 28.40 -8.39
C LYS A 176 2.92 28.70 -6.95
N ALA A 177 1.90 28.00 -6.44
CA ALA A 177 1.39 28.19 -5.08
C ALA A 177 2.39 27.76 -3.99
N PHE A 178 3.22 26.76 -4.29
CA PHE A 178 4.27 26.26 -3.38
C PHE A 178 5.67 26.82 -3.73
N TYR A 179 5.74 28.07 -4.21
CA TYR A 179 7.00 28.81 -4.40
C TYR A 179 8.07 28.07 -5.21
N GLY A 180 7.67 27.29 -6.21
CA GLY A 180 8.55 26.51 -7.07
C GLY A 180 8.68 25.03 -6.70
N LEU A 181 8.11 24.57 -5.58
CA LEU A 181 8.11 23.16 -5.20
C LEU A 181 7.14 22.36 -6.09
N ARG A 182 7.69 21.39 -6.83
CA ARG A 182 6.90 20.51 -7.70
C ARG A 182 6.04 19.53 -6.88
N PRO A 183 4.84 19.15 -7.33
CA PRO A 183 3.98 18.21 -6.60
C PRO A 183 4.68 16.89 -6.25
N LYS A 184 5.48 16.33 -7.17
CA LYS A 184 6.23 15.10 -6.91
C LYS A 184 7.20 15.24 -5.73
N SER A 185 7.89 16.37 -5.64
CA SER A 185 8.79 16.68 -4.52
C SER A 185 7.99 16.90 -3.23
N PHE A 186 6.85 17.59 -3.31
CA PHE A 186 5.94 17.74 -2.18
C PHE A 186 5.49 16.39 -1.60
N MET A 187 5.19 15.39 -2.44
CA MET A 187 4.83 14.04 -1.96
C MET A 187 5.97 13.37 -1.19
N VAL A 188 7.22 13.52 -1.67
CA VAL A 188 8.40 12.96 -1.01
C VAL A 188 8.64 13.67 0.33
N GLU A 189 8.55 14.99 0.37
CA GLU A 189 8.68 15.75 1.62
C GLU A 189 7.57 15.44 2.61
N THR A 190 6.34 15.25 2.15
CA THR A 190 5.21 14.81 2.98
C THR A 190 5.50 13.45 3.62
N LEU A 191 6.02 12.50 2.83
CA LEU A 191 6.41 11.18 3.36
C LEU A 191 7.60 11.29 4.33
N ARG A 192 8.57 12.17 4.07
CA ARG A 192 9.70 12.45 4.96
C ARG A 192 9.23 13.00 6.31
N LEU A 193 8.32 13.97 6.30
CA LEU A 193 7.72 14.50 7.52
C LEU A 193 6.92 13.43 8.27
N LEU A 194 6.18 12.57 7.56
CA LEU A 194 5.50 11.44 8.17
C LEU A 194 6.50 10.48 8.83
N ALA A 195 7.60 10.14 8.14
CA ALA A 195 8.65 9.27 8.66
C ALA A 195 9.24 9.78 9.98
N ILE A 196 9.56 11.08 10.03
CA ILE A 196 10.09 11.73 11.24
C ILE A 196 9.08 11.62 12.40
N ASN A 197 7.80 11.91 12.14
CA ASN A 197 6.75 11.82 13.17
C ASN A 197 6.50 10.38 13.65
N LEU A 198 6.79 9.38 12.81
CA LEU A 198 6.64 7.97 13.14
C LEU A 198 7.94 7.32 13.67
N GLY A 199 9.02 8.10 13.85
CA GLY A 199 10.30 7.59 14.36
C GLY A 199 11.02 6.62 13.40
N ILE A 200 10.80 6.76 12.09
CA ILE A 200 11.40 5.92 11.05
C ILE A 200 12.74 6.52 10.61
N ASP A 201 13.78 5.69 10.50
CA ASP A 201 15.16 6.14 10.32
C ASP A 201 15.46 6.58 8.89
N ASN A 202 15.10 5.76 7.91
CA ASN A 202 15.50 5.99 6.51
C ASN A 202 14.36 5.76 5.51
N ILE A 203 14.53 6.35 4.33
CA ILE A 203 13.63 6.23 3.18
C ILE A 203 14.45 5.77 1.98
N TYR A 204 14.04 4.66 1.37
CA TYR A 204 14.68 4.10 0.18
C TYR A 204 13.71 4.13 -0.99
N ALA A 205 14.19 4.41 -2.20
CA ALA A 205 13.43 4.07 -3.41
C ALA A 205 13.82 2.69 -3.91
N VAL A 206 12.80 1.93 -4.31
CA VAL A 206 12.98 0.63 -4.91
C VAL A 206 13.03 0.77 -6.42
N LYS A 207 14.13 0.34 -7.04
CA LYS A 207 14.25 0.11 -8.48
C LYS A 207 13.94 -1.35 -8.79
N GLU A 208 13.55 -1.66 -10.03
CA GLU A 208 13.11 -3.00 -10.46
C GLU A 208 14.01 -4.16 -10.02
N LEU A 209 15.32 -3.93 -9.90
CA LEU A 209 16.34 -4.91 -9.49
C LEU A 209 17.09 -4.57 -8.19
N HIS A 210 17.01 -3.34 -7.67
CA HIS A 210 17.84 -2.88 -6.54
C HIS A 210 17.13 -1.86 -5.66
N ILE A 211 17.48 -1.83 -4.39
CA ILE A 211 17.09 -0.79 -3.44
C ILE A 211 18.17 0.31 -3.52
N SER A 212 17.77 1.57 -3.70
CA SER A 212 18.68 2.72 -3.66
C SER A 212 18.37 3.65 -2.49
N GLU A 213 19.42 4.14 -1.82
CA GLU A 213 19.35 5.11 -0.72
C GLU A 213 19.01 6.51 -1.27
N HIS A 214 18.15 7.25 -0.56
CA HIS A 214 17.72 8.61 -0.90
C HIS A 214 17.68 9.53 0.32
#